data_AF-A0A399ZI61-F1
#
_entry.id   AF-A0A399ZI61-F1
#
_cell.length_a   1.000
_cell.length_b   1.000
_cell.length_c   1.000
_cell.angle_alpha   90.00
_cell.angle_beta   90.00
_cell.angle_gamma   90.00
#
_symmetry.space_group_name_H-M   'P 1'
#
loop_
_entity.id
_entity.type
_entity.pdbx_description
1 polymer ?
#
loop_
_entity_poly.entity_id
_entity_poly.type
_entity_poly.pdbx_seq_one_letter_code
_entity_poly.pdbx_strand_id
1 'polypeptide(L)'
;MTTFFQYDELTWDKVAELPRDTPLILPLGSDYDLDLVASQLANPPRAGLLPPFPFGWRGSGLELPDSIFAQYIFNLLDSLRDDGFSRVYCLAPAGIDPQSTFIQQHSSSVLRLPSPSDNAAPTFLPPDSERGKVILIPVGHTEQHGFHLPLSVDTIIIDSIAKGTHAKLPTRCWTMPAMPYGVSTHRSSFAGTMNAGGRAFEDFWVAVIDHLVARGFDRFYLMSGHGGNTSFLVNTVKYAGERHRRIFCATTWLHTSGRIGSEVIPKYRTSKIGGMGHAGELETSYMLHLRPDLCQMERVVDETDFISTPDYYMDWIEGGALVANPPWDDDTKTGAYGAGSHATAEKGRLWLDAAIEEKADHVEQIHEQHERREKRREEGFGLWGKVK
;
A
#
# COMPACT_ATOMS: atom_id res chain seq x y z
N MET A 1 -24.96 3.82 -21.99
CA MET A 1 -24.48 4.24 -20.65
C MET A 1 -23.27 3.37 -20.35
N THR A 2 -22.13 3.98 -20.02
CA THR A 2 -20.90 3.25 -19.69
C THR A 2 -21.07 2.50 -18.38
N THR A 3 -20.70 1.22 -18.33
CA THR A 3 -20.63 0.47 -17.07
C THR A 3 -19.24 0.58 -16.47
N PHE A 4 -19.14 1.18 -15.28
CA PHE A 4 -17.88 1.23 -14.53
C PHE A 4 -17.74 0.01 -13.61
N PHE A 5 -16.52 -0.51 -13.48
CA PHE A 5 -16.16 -1.57 -12.53
C PHE A 5 -14.93 -1.16 -11.70
N GLN A 6 -14.84 -1.64 -10.47
CA GLN A 6 -13.65 -1.45 -9.63
C GLN A 6 -12.58 -2.45 -10.09
N TYR A 7 -11.43 -1.93 -10.50
CA TYR A 7 -10.35 -2.72 -11.06
C TYR A 7 -9.71 -3.63 -10.02
N ASP A 8 -9.57 -3.13 -8.79
CA ASP A 8 -8.93 -3.80 -7.67
C ASP A 8 -9.83 -4.84 -6.96
N GLU A 9 -11.10 -4.94 -7.35
CA GLU A 9 -12.00 -6.02 -6.93
C GLU A 9 -11.91 -7.24 -7.87
N LEU A 10 -11.20 -7.13 -9.00
CA LEU A 10 -10.97 -8.25 -9.90
C LEU A 10 -9.91 -9.22 -9.36
N THR A 11 -9.97 -10.46 -9.82
CA THR A 11 -8.85 -11.41 -9.76
C THR A 11 -7.95 -11.19 -10.98
N TRP A 12 -6.67 -11.56 -10.90
CA TRP A 12 -5.71 -11.24 -11.97
C TRP A 12 -6.07 -11.88 -13.32
N ASP A 13 -6.66 -13.08 -13.31
CA ASP A 13 -7.10 -13.75 -14.54
C ASP A 13 -8.29 -13.01 -15.19
N LYS A 14 -9.13 -12.34 -14.38
CA LYS A 14 -10.19 -11.45 -14.89
C LYS A 14 -9.63 -10.19 -15.51
N VAL A 15 -8.53 -9.65 -14.99
CA VAL A 15 -7.78 -8.60 -15.69
C VAL A 15 -7.22 -9.14 -17.02
N ALA A 16 -6.69 -10.35 -17.03
CA ALA A 16 -6.16 -10.98 -18.25
C ALA A 16 -7.24 -11.24 -19.33
N GLU A 17 -8.50 -11.42 -18.94
CA GLU A 17 -9.64 -11.58 -19.84
C GLU A 17 -10.18 -10.24 -20.40
N LEU A 18 -9.78 -9.08 -19.84
CA LEU A 18 -10.28 -7.79 -20.31
C LEU A 18 -9.83 -7.50 -21.76
N PRO A 19 -10.72 -6.94 -22.60
CA PRO A 19 -10.31 -6.38 -23.88
C PRO A 19 -9.23 -5.32 -23.68
N ARG A 20 -8.15 -5.38 -24.47
CA ARG A 20 -6.98 -4.49 -24.33
C ARG A 20 -7.24 -3.04 -24.77
N ASP A 21 -8.41 -2.77 -25.34
CA ASP A 21 -8.96 -1.44 -25.57
C ASP A 21 -9.95 -0.99 -24.49
N THR A 22 -10.11 -1.75 -23.39
CA THR A 22 -10.89 -1.30 -22.23
C THR A 22 -10.21 -0.08 -21.60
N PRO A 23 -10.93 1.05 -21.43
CA PRO A 23 -10.38 2.19 -20.71
C PRO A 23 -10.14 1.86 -19.24
N LEU A 24 -8.91 2.08 -18.78
CA LEU A 24 -8.52 1.97 -17.38
C LEU A 24 -8.10 3.34 -16.87
N ILE A 25 -8.67 3.74 -15.74
CA ILE A 25 -8.56 5.10 -15.21
C ILE A 25 -8.02 5.03 -13.79
N LEU A 26 -6.87 5.68 -13.56
CA LEU A 26 -6.30 5.96 -12.24
C LEU A 26 -6.77 7.35 -11.77
N PRO A 27 -7.72 7.45 -10.81
CA PRO A 27 -8.16 8.74 -10.31
C PRO A 27 -7.20 9.29 -9.27
N LEU A 28 -6.91 10.59 -9.33
CA LEU A 28 -6.29 11.34 -8.26
C LEU A 28 -7.40 11.88 -7.34
N GLY A 29 -7.52 11.35 -6.14
CA GLY A 29 -8.66 11.60 -5.26
C GLY A 29 -9.94 10.89 -5.72
N SER A 30 -11.08 11.27 -5.13
CA SER A 30 -12.37 10.60 -5.29
C SER A 30 -13.47 11.51 -5.84
N ASP A 31 -14.69 10.96 -5.94
CA ASP A 31 -15.94 11.70 -6.12
C ASP A 31 -16.12 12.39 -7.49
N TYR A 32 -15.44 11.91 -8.53
CA TYR A 32 -15.64 12.36 -9.90
C TYR A 32 -17.04 11.99 -10.43
N ASP A 33 -17.63 12.90 -11.22
CA ASP A 33 -18.85 12.62 -11.97
C ASP A 33 -18.55 11.60 -13.10
N LEU A 34 -19.07 10.39 -12.93
CA LEU A 34 -18.82 9.28 -13.84
C LEU A 34 -19.48 9.47 -15.22
N ASP A 35 -20.53 10.27 -15.34
CA ASP A 35 -21.15 10.59 -16.63
C ASP A 35 -20.23 11.53 -17.44
N LEU A 36 -19.57 12.48 -16.76
CA LEU A 36 -18.54 13.33 -17.38
C LEU A 36 -17.31 12.50 -17.79
N VAL A 37 -16.85 11.57 -16.93
CA VAL A 37 -15.74 10.66 -17.25
C VAL A 37 -16.10 9.81 -18.48
N ALA A 38 -17.29 9.22 -18.51
CA ALA A 38 -17.77 8.44 -19.65
C ALA A 38 -17.78 9.26 -20.95
N SER A 39 -18.26 10.49 -20.89
CA SER A 39 -18.30 11.41 -22.04
C SER A 39 -16.89 11.70 -22.59
N GLN A 40 -15.92 11.99 -21.71
CA GLN A 40 -14.51 12.21 -22.11
C GLN A 40 -13.87 10.97 -22.77
N LEU A 41 -14.33 9.78 -22.40
CA LEU A 41 -13.87 8.51 -22.96
C LEU A 41 -14.63 8.09 -24.23
N ALA A 42 -15.47 8.97 -24.79
CA ALA A 42 -16.37 8.70 -25.92
C ALA A 42 -17.39 7.58 -25.64
N ASN A 43 -17.91 7.54 -24.41
CA ASN A 43 -18.98 6.64 -23.95
C ASN A 43 -18.72 5.15 -24.28
N PRO A 44 -17.59 4.57 -23.80
CA PRO A 44 -17.29 3.17 -24.03
C PRO A 44 -18.35 2.27 -23.38
N PRO A 45 -18.54 1.02 -23.83
CA PRO A 45 -19.48 0.11 -23.19
C PRO A 45 -19.10 -0.19 -21.72
N ARG A 46 -17.80 -0.19 -21.40
CA ARG A 46 -17.26 -0.40 -20.05
C ARG A 46 -15.98 0.40 -19.82
N ALA A 47 -15.68 0.66 -18.55
CA ALA A 47 -14.42 1.28 -18.12
C ALA A 47 -14.04 0.81 -16.70
N GLY A 48 -12.75 0.60 -16.45
CA GLY A 48 -12.23 0.21 -15.14
C GLY A 48 -11.75 1.42 -14.35
N LEU A 49 -12.17 1.53 -13.09
CA LEU A 49 -11.65 2.51 -12.13
C LEU A 49 -10.65 1.82 -11.22
N LEU A 50 -9.42 2.31 -11.21
CA LEU A 50 -8.41 1.88 -10.26
C LEU A 50 -8.63 2.53 -8.89
N PRO A 51 -8.06 1.97 -7.81
CA PRO A 51 -8.04 2.62 -6.50
C PRO A 51 -7.57 4.08 -6.60
N PRO A 52 -8.25 5.03 -5.94
CA PRO A 52 -7.85 6.41 -6.01
C PRO A 52 -6.47 6.61 -5.39
N PHE A 53 -5.62 7.37 -6.08
CA PHE A 53 -4.37 7.87 -5.52
C PHE A 53 -4.71 8.98 -4.51
N PRO A 54 -4.36 8.85 -3.21
CA PRO A 54 -4.99 9.65 -2.16
C PRO A 54 -4.46 11.09 -2.05
N PHE A 55 -3.19 11.35 -2.35
CA PHE A 55 -2.57 12.68 -2.24
C PHE A 55 -1.28 12.76 -3.07
N GLY A 56 -0.66 13.94 -3.19
CA GLY A 56 0.66 14.12 -3.79
C GLY A 56 0.70 15.15 -4.93
N TRP A 57 -0.43 15.36 -5.61
CA TRP A 57 -0.57 16.41 -6.61
C TRP A 57 -0.84 17.77 -5.97
N ARG A 58 -0.65 18.84 -6.75
CA ARG A 58 -0.97 20.22 -6.34
C ARG A 58 -2.47 20.37 -6.07
N GLY A 59 -2.85 20.86 -4.90
CA GLY A 59 -4.23 20.96 -4.44
C GLY A 59 -4.70 19.78 -3.57
N SER A 60 -3.93 18.69 -3.48
CA SER A 60 -4.30 17.55 -2.62
C SER A 60 -4.18 17.83 -1.11
N GLY A 61 -3.56 18.95 -0.73
CA GLY A 61 -3.24 19.28 0.65
C GLY A 61 -1.88 18.77 1.13
N LEU A 62 -1.36 17.70 0.52
CA LEU A 62 0.01 17.20 0.72
C LEU A 62 0.69 17.16 -0.65
N GLU A 63 1.16 18.33 -1.06
CA GLU A 63 1.79 18.51 -2.35
C GLU A 63 3.25 18.04 -2.30
N LEU A 64 3.65 17.27 -3.29
CA LEU A 64 5.01 16.80 -3.49
C LEU A 64 5.64 17.47 -4.72
N PRO A 65 6.98 17.46 -4.85
CA PRO A 65 7.63 17.92 -6.07
C PRO A 65 7.07 17.20 -7.31
N ASP A 66 6.69 17.98 -8.34
CA ASP A 66 6.03 17.49 -9.55
C ASP A 66 6.77 16.28 -10.18
N SER A 67 8.11 16.28 -10.19
CA SER A 67 8.90 15.19 -10.76
C SER A 67 8.77 13.86 -9.98
N ILE A 68 8.74 13.93 -8.65
CA ILE A 68 8.58 12.75 -7.78
C ILE A 68 7.18 12.16 -7.95
N PHE A 69 6.17 13.03 -7.87
CA PHE A 69 4.77 12.63 -8.05
C PHE A 69 4.53 12.04 -9.45
N ALA A 70 4.98 12.74 -10.48
CA ALA A 70 4.78 12.32 -11.88
C ALA A 70 5.42 10.96 -12.16
N GLN A 71 6.67 10.75 -11.71
CA GLN A 71 7.36 9.48 -11.93
C GLN A 71 6.61 8.31 -11.29
N TYR A 72 6.10 8.50 -10.06
CA TYR A 72 5.30 7.49 -9.38
C TYR A 72 4.05 7.14 -10.20
N ILE A 73 3.25 8.14 -10.57
CA ILE A 73 2.03 7.94 -11.35
C ILE A 73 2.31 7.27 -12.68
N PHE A 74 3.37 7.67 -13.40
CA PHE A 74 3.69 7.10 -14.70
C PHE A 74 4.16 5.65 -14.61
N ASN A 75 4.91 5.28 -13.58
CA ASN A 75 5.26 3.87 -13.35
C ASN A 75 3.99 3.00 -13.18
N LEU A 76 2.95 3.52 -12.54
CA LEU A 76 1.65 2.84 -12.42
C LEU A 76 0.92 2.75 -13.77
N LEU A 77 0.86 3.83 -14.55
CA LEU A 77 0.25 3.78 -15.87
C LEU A 77 1.01 2.83 -16.81
N ASP A 78 2.33 2.76 -16.68
CA ASP A 78 3.18 1.84 -17.45
C ASP A 78 2.93 0.39 -17.06
N SER A 79 2.64 0.06 -15.79
CA SER A 79 2.19 -1.29 -15.42
C SER A 79 0.98 -1.74 -16.25
N LEU A 80 -0.02 -0.86 -16.43
CA LEU A 80 -1.20 -1.18 -17.24
C LEU A 80 -0.86 -1.32 -18.74
N ARG A 81 0.09 -0.52 -19.23
CA ARG A 81 0.53 -0.61 -20.64
C ARG A 81 1.35 -1.88 -20.90
N ASP A 82 2.14 -2.32 -19.92
CA ASP A 82 2.88 -3.57 -19.96
C ASP A 82 1.95 -4.78 -20.00
N ASP A 83 0.79 -4.70 -19.34
CA ASP A 83 -0.32 -5.65 -19.49
C ASP A 83 -1.04 -5.54 -20.85
N GLY A 84 -0.58 -4.67 -21.75
CA GLY A 84 -1.06 -4.50 -23.11
C GLY A 84 -2.26 -3.55 -23.26
N PHE A 85 -2.71 -2.86 -22.20
CA PHE A 85 -3.84 -1.93 -22.33
C PHE A 85 -3.45 -0.67 -23.10
N SER A 86 -4.22 -0.38 -24.15
CA SER A 86 -4.00 0.75 -25.06
C SER A 86 -4.65 2.06 -24.61
N ARG A 87 -5.64 1.98 -23.71
CA ARG A 87 -6.46 3.10 -23.24
C ARG A 87 -6.30 3.30 -21.74
N VAL A 88 -5.14 3.83 -21.35
CA VAL A 88 -4.76 4.06 -19.95
C VAL A 88 -4.74 5.55 -19.66
N TYR A 89 -5.45 5.96 -18.61
CA TYR A 89 -5.61 7.36 -18.24
C TYR A 89 -5.35 7.59 -16.75
N CYS A 90 -4.73 8.72 -16.42
CA CYS A 90 -4.84 9.33 -15.11
C CYS A 90 -5.96 10.37 -15.15
N LEU A 91 -6.86 10.35 -14.18
CA LEU A 91 -7.93 11.34 -14.03
C LEU A 91 -7.54 12.31 -12.92
N ALA A 92 -7.23 13.54 -13.31
CA ALA A 92 -6.78 14.60 -12.43
C ALA A 92 -7.87 15.66 -12.20
N PRO A 93 -7.86 16.34 -11.03
CA PRO A 93 -8.64 17.54 -10.78
C PRO A 93 -8.48 18.61 -11.86
N ALA A 94 -9.55 19.36 -12.13
CA ALA A 94 -9.49 20.48 -13.05
C ALA A 94 -8.53 21.58 -12.57
N GLY A 95 -8.34 21.69 -11.26
CA GLY A 95 -7.44 22.66 -10.61
C GLY A 95 -5.94 22.34 -10.70
N ILE A 96 -5.53 21.20 -11.27
CA ILE A 96 -4.11 20.90 -11.44
C ILE A 96 -3.46 21.90 -12.40
N ASP A 97 -2.28 22.40 -12.04
CA ASP A 97 -1.58 23.41 -12.85
C ASP A 97 -1.32 22.86 -14.27
N PRO A 98 -1.88 23.51 -15.32
CA PRO A 98 -1.65 23.09 -16.70
C PRO A 98 -0.19 23.21 -17.14
N GLN A 99 0.63 23.98 -16.41
CA GLN A 99 2.07 24.09 -16.64
C GLN A 99 2.90 23.07 -15.87
N SER A 100 2.28 22.23 -15.03
CA SER A 100 3.00 21.16 -14.34
C SER A 100 3.64 20.21 -15.35
N THR A 101 4.85 19.75 -15.03
CA THR A 101 5.61 18.84 -15.89
C THR A 101 4.82 17.54 -16.12
N PHE A 102 4.06 17.12 -15.11
CA PHE A 102 3.10 16.02 -15.16
C PHE A 102 2.09 16.13 -16.31
N ILE A 103 1.46 17.30 -16.48
CA ILE A 103 0.47 17.52 -17.55
C ILE A 103 1.15 17.66 -18.92
N GLN A 104 2.27 18.39 -18.98
CA GLN A 104 2.93 18.70 -20.25
C GLN A 104 3.54 17.46 -20.93
N GLN A 105 4.15 16.56 -20.17
CA GLN A 105 4.84 15.40 -20.74
C GLN A 105 3.87 14.32 -21.25
N HIS A 106 2.62 14.29 -20.76
CA HIS A 106 1.70 13.16 -21.01
C HIS A 106 0.24 13.59 -21.22
N SER A 107 0.01 14.72 -21.88
CA SER A 107 -1.33 15.30 -22.05
C SER A 107 -2.37 14.35 -22.67
N SER A 108 -1.94 13.35 -23.46
CA SER A 108 -2.83 12.34 -24.07
C SER A 108 -3.34 11.27 -23.08
N SER A 109 -2.67 11.12 -21.94
CA SER A 109 -3.01 10.14 -20.90
C SER A 109 -3.55 10.78 -19.63
N VAL A 110 -3.75 12.10 -19.60
CA VAL A 110 -4.34 12.79 -18.44
C VAL A 110 -5.68 13.41 -18.82
N LEU A 111 -6.75 12.92 -18.20
CA LEU A 111 -8.07 13.52 -18.23
C LEU A 111 -8.17 14.55 -17.10
N ARG A 112 -8.76 15.71 -17.39
CA ARG A 112 -8.97 16.76 -16.38
C ARG A 112 -10.45 17.05 -16.24
N LEU A 113 -11.02 16.72 -15.09
CA LEU A 113 -12.42 16.97 -14.78
C LEU A 113 -12.53 17.60 -13.40
N PRO A 114 -13.56 18.42 -13.15
CA PRO A 114 -13.81 18.93 -11.80
C PRO A 114 -14.02 17.77 -10.84
N SER A 115 -13.37 17.80 -9.67
CA SER A 115 -13.73 16.96 -8.54
C SER A 115 -14.38 17.84 -7.45
N PRO A 116 -15.44 17.36 -6.77
CA PRO A 116 -15.99 18.04 -5.59
C PRO A 116 -14.93 18.30 -4.51
N SER A 117 -13.86 17.49 -4.48
CA SER A 117 -12.74 17.64 -3.54
C SER A 117 -11.84 18.85 -3.82
N ASP A 118 -11.93 19.47 -5.01
CA ASP A 118 -11.04 20.57 -5.46
C ASP A 118 -11.07 21.81 -4.55
N ASN A 119 -12.12 21.97 -3.75
CA ASN A 119 -12.31 23.13 -2.86
C ASN A 119 -12.43 22.76 -1.37
N ALA A 120 -12.28 21.47 -1.02
CA ALA A 120 -12.41 21.02 0.37
C ALA A 120 -11.04 21.00 1.06
N ALA A 121 -10.99 21.43 2.33
CA ALA A 121 -9.79 21.23 3.13
C ALA A 121 -9.53 19.71 3.29
N PRO A 122 -8.29 19.24 3.10
CA PRO A 122 -7.94 17.82 3.19
C PRO A 122 -8.21 17.30 4.61
N THR A 123 -9.26 16.52 4.80
CA THR A 123 -9.64 15.97 6.12
C THR A 123 -8.74 14.83 6.56
N PHE A 124 -7.99 14.25 5.62
CA PHE A 124 -7.10 13.12 5.88
C PHE A 124 -5.77 13.52 6.55
N LEU A 125 -5.39 14.80 6.45
CA LEU A 125 -4.18 15.30 7.07
C LEU A 125 -4.40 15.51 8.57
N PRO A 126 -3.42 15.14 9.41
CA PRO A 126 -3.50 15.45 10.83
C PRO A 126 -3.54 16.97 11.02
N PRO A 127 -4.52 17.54 11.76
CA PRO A 127 -4.48 18.94 12.14
C PRO A 127 -3.34 19.23 13.13
N ASP A 128 -2.99 20.51 13.30
CA ASP A 128 -1.88 20.91 14.19
C ASP A 128 -2.08 20.50 15.65
N SER A 129 -3.32 20.30 16.09
CA SER A 129 -3.66 19.78 17.42
C SER A 129 -3.20 18.34 17.66
N GLU A 130 -2.86 17.61 16.60
CA GLU A 130 -2.44 16.20 16.64
C GLU A 130 -0.92 16.05 16.70
N ARG A 131 -0.16 17.16 16.74
CA ARG A 131 1.30 17.10 16.88
C ARG A 131 1.69 16.34 18.15
N GLY A 132 2.78 15.61 18.05
CA GLY A 132 3.25 14.72 19.12
C GLY A 132 2.62 13.32 19.09
N LYS A 133 1.56 13.08 18.32
CA LYS A 133 1.06 11.72 18.04
C LYS A 133 1.93 11.01 17.00
N VAL A 134 1.86 9.69 16.96
CA VAL A 134 2.45 8.89 15.87
C VAL A 134 1.55 8.97 14.65
N ILE A 135 2.10 9.40 13.51
CA ILE A 135 1.39 9.35 12.23
C ILE A 135 1.54 7.96 11.63
N LEU A 136 0.44 7.21 11.58
CA LEU A 136 0.35 5.91 10.93
C LEU A 136 0.18 6.11 9.42
N ILE A 137 1.06 5.48 8.65
CA ILE A 137 1.08 5.55 7.19
C ILE A 137 0.88 4.12 6.66
N PRO A 138 -0.38 3.69 6.42
CA PRO A 138 -0.66 2.40 5.82
C PRO A 138 -0.27 2.38 4.33
N VAL A 139 0.56 1.41 3.95
CA VAL A 139 1.02 1.21 2.57
C VAL A 139 0.65 -0.20 2.13
N GLY A 140 -0.41 -0.31 1.33
CA GLY A 140 -0.87 -1.55 0.74
C GLY A 140 -0.27 -1.78 -0.65
N HIS A 141 -1.03 -2.45 -1.50
CA HIS A 141 -0.68 -2.71 -2.88
C HIS A 141 -1.89 -3.15 -3.71
N THR A 142 -1.76 -3.06 -5.03
CA THR A 142 -2.73 -3.59 -6.00
C THR A 142 -2.01 -4.67 -6.80
N GLU A 143 -2.28 -5.94 -6.48
CA GLU A 143 -1.48 -7.08 -6.92
C GLU A 143 -2.29 -8.37 -7.02
N GLN A 144 -1.91 -9.23 -7.96
CA GLN A 144 -2.48 -10.57 -8.12
C GLN A 144 -2.50 -11.33 -6.78
N HIS A 145 -3.57 -12.05 -6.44
CA HIS A 145 -3.62 -12.90 -5.24
C HIS A 145 -4.31 -14.23 -5.56
N GLY A 146 -3.72 -14.99 -6.48
CA GLY A 146 -4.33 -16.24 -6.93
C GLY A 146 -5.64 -16.01 -7.70
N PHE A 147 -6.39 -17.09 -7.90
CA PHE A 147 -7.69 -17.04 -8.60
C PHE A 147 -8.87 -16.69 -7.68
N HIS A 148 -8.66 -16.66 -6.37
CA HIS A 148 -9.76 -16.55 -5.39
C HIS A 148 -9.83 -15.21 -4.66
N LEU A 149 -8.77 -14.39 -4.66
CA LEU A 149 -8.74 -13.10 -3.98
C LEU A 149 -8.62 -11.91 -4.96
N PRO A 150 -9.19 -10.75 -4.59
CA PRO A 150 -9.14 -9.54 -5.41
C PRO A 150 -7.73 -8.92 -5.41
N LEU A 151 -7.45 -7.97 -6.30
CA LEU A 151 -6.14 -7.29 -6.31
C LEU A 151 -5.88 -6.41 -5.07
N SER A 152 -6.91 -6.10 -4.28
CA SER A 152 -6.91 -5.15 -3.17
C SER A 152 -6.56 -5.74 -1.79
N VAL A 153 -6.15 -7.01 -1.70
CA VAL A 153 -5.89 -7.73 -0.43
C VAL A 153 -5.01 -6.90 0.52
N ASP A 154 -3.82 -6.52 0.06
CA ASP A 154 -2.81 -5.83 0.88
C ASP A 154 -3.33 -4.52 1.45
N THR A 155 -4.06 -3.76 0.62
CA THR A 155 -4.66 -2.48 1.02
C THR A 155 -5.79 -2.66 2.01
N ILE A 156 -6.69 -3.62 1.80
CA ILE A 156 -7.82 -3.88 2.70
C ILE A 156 -7.31 -4.30 4.08
N ILE A 157 -6.30 -5.15 4.13
CA ILE A 157 -5.70 -5.64 5.38
C ILE A 157 -5.04 -4.49 6.15
N ILE A 158 -4.12 -3.76 5.51
CA ILE A 158 -3.33 -2.75 6.21
C ILE A 158 -4.17 -1.53 6.62
N ASP A 159 -5.17 -1.16 5.83
CA ASP A 159 -6.13 -0.11 6.18
C ASP A 159 -6.96 -0.49 7.41
N SER A 160 -7.44 -1.73 7.45
CA SER A 160 -8.21 -2.26 8.60
C SER A 160 -7.38 -2.27 9.88
N ILE A 161 -6.11 -2.69 9.79
CA ILE A 161 -5.18 -2.68 10.92
C ILE A 161 -4.90 -1.25 11.38
N ALA A 162 -4.61 -0.33 10.45
CA ALA A 162 -4.33 1.07 10.76
C ALA A 162 -5.51 1.76 11.47
N LYS A 163 -6.73 1.57 10.95
CA LYS A 163 -7.96 2.10 11.54
C LYS A 163 -8.23 1.47 12.90
N GLY A 164 -8.04 0.17 13.05
CA GLY A 164 -8.16 -0.53 14.34
C GLY A 164 -7.17 -0.02 15.38
N THR A 165 -5.92 0.20 15.00
CA THR A 165 -4.88 0.77 15.88
C THR A 165 -5.24 2.20 16.29
N HIS A 166 -5.68 3.04 15.36
CA HIS A 166 -6.13 4.39 15.66
C HIS A 166 -7.35 4.41 16.60
N ALA A 167 -8.34 3.54 16.36
CA ALA A 167 -9.51 3.42 17.23
C ALA A 167 -9.14 2.98 18.66
N LYS A 168 -8.11 2.16 18.81
CA LYS A 168 -7.61 1.73 20.13
C LYS A 168 -6.84 2.83 20.87
N LEU A 169 -6.09 3.66 20.14
CA LEU A 169 -5.22 4.69 20.69
C LEU A 169 -5.48 6.09 20.08
N PRO A 170 -6.71 6.63 20.14
CA PRO A 170 -7.09 7.84 19.42
C PRO A 170 -6.33 9.09 19.91
N THR A 171 -5.79 9.06 21.12
CA THR A 171 -4.99 10.16 21.71
C THR A 171 -3.49 10.03 21.42
N ARG A 172 -3.02 8.90 20.89
CA ARG A 172 -1.58 8.59 20.72
C ARG A 172 -1.15 8.48 19.27
N CYS A 173 -2.07 8.21 18.35
CA CYS A 173 -1.78 8.14 16.92
C CYS A 173 -2.88 8.76 16.05
N TRP A 174 -2.53 9.05 14.79
CA TRP A 174 -3.43 9.50 13.74
C TRP A 174 -3.15 8.67 12.48
N THR A 175 -4.19 8.22 11.77
CA THR A 175 -4.00 7.44 10.54
C THR A 175 -4.16 8.30 9.30
N MET A 176 -3.19 8.22 8.40
CA MET A 176 -3.34 8.68 7.02
C MET A 176 -4.18 7.67 6.20
N PRO A 177 -4.70 8.05 5.02
CA PRO A 177 -5.33 7.11 4.10
C PRO A 177 -4.33 6.04 3.67
N ALA A 178 -4.82 4.82 3.47
CA ALA A 178 -4.00 3.76 2.89
C ALA A 178 -3.58 4.11 1.47
N MET A 179 -2.29 3.95 1.17
CA MET A 179 -1.79 4.02 -0.19
C MET A 179 -1.99 2.66 -0.87
N PRO A 180 -2.79 2.56 -1.95
CA PRO A 180 -3.05 1.28 -2.63
C PRO A 180 -1.95 0.86 -3.61
N TYR A 181 -0.84 1.59 -3.65
CA TYR A 181 0.24 1.37 -4.57
C TYR A 181 1.59 1.26 -3.84
N GLY A 182 2.42 0.38 -4.35
CA GLY A 182 3.66 -0.05 -3.72
C GLY A 182 4.65 -0.55 -4.76
N VAL A 183 5.61 -1.37 -4.33
CA VAL A 183 6.64 -1.92 -5.20
C VAL A 183 6.49 -3.43 -5.30
N SER A 184 6.08 -3.90 -6.47
CA SER A 184 6.14 -5.32 -6.83
C SER A 184 7.10 -5.53 -7.99
N THR A 185 8.12 -6.34 -7.74
CA THR A 185 9.19 -6.62 -8.72
C THR A 185 8.88 -7.82 -9.61
N HIS A 186 7.79 -8.54 -9.35
CA HIS A 186 7.35 -9.71 -10.11
C HIS A 186 6.18 -9.42 -11.05
N ARG A 187 5.87 -8.13 -11.28
CA ARG A 187 4.71 -7.66 -12.05
C ARG A 187 4.54 -8.30 -13.44
N SER A 188 5.61 -8.75 -14.08
CA SER A 188 5.58 -9.33 -15.42
C SER A 188 4.96 -10.74 -15.47
N SER A 189 4.79 -11.38 -14.31
CA SER A 189 4.36 -12.78 -14.23
C SER A 189 2.84 -12.92 -14.36
N PHE A 190 2.07 -11.97 -13.81
CA PHE A 190 0.61 -12.00 -13.77
C PHE A 190 0.02 -10.60 -13.93
N ALA A 191 -1.03 -10.50 -14.74
CA ALA A 191 -1.69 -9.23 -15.04
C ALA A 191 -2.28 -8.56 -13.78
N GLY A 192 -2.45 -7.24 -13.82
CA GLY A 192 -3.09 -6.48 -12.75
C GLY A 192 -2.16 -6.05 -11.61
N THR A 193 -0.90 -6.49 -11.62
CA THR A 193 0.07 -6.12 -10.60
C THR A 193 0.70 -4.76 -10.91
N MET A 194 0.45 -3.80 -10.03
CA MET A 194 0.93 -2.43 -10.17
C MET A 194 2.35 -2.30 -9.63
N ASN A 195 3.17 -1.41 -10.19
CA ASN A 195 4.51 -1.16 -9.66
C ASN A 195 4.84 0.32 -9.71
N ALA A 196 5.04 0.91 -8.53
CA ALA A 196 5.45 2.30 -8.38
C ALA A 196 6.91 2.55 -8.76
N GLY A 197 7.73 1.50 -8.87
CA GLY A 197 9.18 1.58 -9.07
C GLY A 197 9.91 1.96 -7.77
N GLY A 198 10.90 1.14 -7.37
CA GLY A 198 11.56 1.24 -6.05
C GLY A 198 12.08 2.63 -5.68
N ARG A 199 12.82 3.29 -6.59
CA ARG A 199 13.36 4.64 -6.34
C ARG A 199 12.27 5.70 -6.22
N ALA A 200 11.28 5.66 -7.12
CA ALA A 200 10.17 6.61 -7.10
C ALA A 200 9.32 6.43 -5.83
N PHE A 201 9.15 5.18 -5.36
CA PHE A 201 8.50 4.87 -4.10
C PHE A 201 9.26 5.44 -2.89
N GLU A 202 10.57 5.22 -2.82
CA GLU A 202 11.41 5.78 -1.74
C GLU A 202 11.38 7.32 -1.74
N ASP A 203 11.60 7.94 -2.90
CA ASP A 203 11.59 9.40 -3.06
C ASP A 203 10.22 10.00 -2.67
N PHE A 204 9.14 9.34 -3.05
CA PHE A 204 7.77 9.75 -2.69
C PHE A 204 7.56 9.75 -1.19
N TRP A 205 7.84 8.63 -0.50
CA TRP A 205 7.58 8.55 0.93
C TRP A 205 8.50 9.44 1.76
N VAL A 206 9.75 9.58 1.33
CA VAL A 206 10.67 10.55 1.91
C VAL A 206 10.13 11.98 1.75
N ALA A 207 9.62 12.36 0.58
CA ALA A 207 9.03 13.68 0.35
C ALA A 207 7.74 13.90 1.17
N VAL A 208 6.92 12.87 1.36
CA VAL A 208 5.76 12.90 2.26
C VAL A 208 6.20 13.19 3.69
N ILE A 209 7.22 12.49 4.18
CA ILE A 209 7.77 12.72 5.52
C ILE A 209 8.33 14.14 5.63
N ASP A 210 9.10 14.62 4.64
CA ASP A 210 9.65 15.99 4.61
C ASP A 210 8.54 17.04 4.80
N HIS A 211 7.41 16.87 4.11
CA HIS A 211 6.26 17.76 4.22
C HIS A 211 5.64 17.73 5.62
N LEU A 212 5.44 16.55 6.20
CA LEU A 212 4.87 16.41 7.54
C LEU A 212 5.82 16.92 8.63
N VAL A 213 7.13 16.75 8.47
CA VAL A 213 8.15 17.32 9.35
C VAL A 213 8.13 18.84 9.31
N ALA A 214 8.02 19.44 8.12
CA ALA A 214 7.88 20.89 7.99
C ALA A 214 6.64 21.44 8.72
N ARG A 215 5.61 20.61 8.89
CA ARG A 215 4.40 20.92 9.67
C ARG A 215 4.53 20.60 11.17
N GLY A 216 5.68 20.13 11.64
CA GLY A 216 5.98 19.90 13.05
C GLY A 216 5.59 18.52 13.58
N PHE A 217 5.29 17.55 12.72
CA PHE A 217 5.16 16.15 13.11
C PHE A 217 6.54 15.48 13.19
N ASP A 218 6.73 14.61 14.18
CA ASP A 218 8.04 14.10 14.57
C ASP A 218 8.09 12.58 14.79
N ARG A 219 6.94 11.89 14.74
CA ARG A 219 6.84 10.44 14.92
C ARG A 219 6.05 9.84 13.77
N PHE A 220 6.66 8.91 13.03
CA PHE A 220 6.07 8.30 11.84
C PHE A 220 6.18 6.78 11.93
N TYR A 221 5.10 6.09 11.56
CA TYR A 221 5.07 4.64 11.44
C TYR A 221 4.54 4.22 10.07
N LEU A 222 5.46 3.82 9.18
CA LEU A 222 5.11 3.28 7.87
C LEU A 222 4.83 1.78 8.03
N MET A 223 3.58 1.39 7.77
CA MET A 223 3.10 0.02 8.00
C MET A 223 2.85 -0.63 6.65
N SER A 224 3.52 -1.76 6.39
CA SER A 224 3.36 -2.47 5.12
C SER A 224 2.25 -3.50 5.17
N GLY A 225 1.37 -3.45 4.16
CA GLY A 225 0.45 -4.51 3.79
C GLY A 225 1.06 -5.55 2.86
N HIS A 226 2.17 -5.21 2.19
CA HIS A 226 2.74 -5.96 1.07
C HIS A 226 4.21 -6.29 1.29
N GLY A 227 4.64 -7.53 1.02
CA GLY A 227 6.01 -7.98 1.23
C GLY A 227 7.06 -7.15 0.48
N GLY A 228 6.80 -6.88 -0.81
CA GLY A 228 7.71 -6.16 -1.71
C GLY A 228 8.02 -4.72 -1.29
N ASN A 229 7.14 -4.07 -0.50
CA ASN A 229 7.39 -2.73 0.02
C ASN A 229 8.50 -2.71 1.08
N THR A 230 8.75 -3.81 1.78
CA THR A 230 9.46 -3.77 3.07
C THR A 230 10.89 -3.26 2.95
N SER A 231 11.65 -3.76 1.98
CA SER A 231 13.04 -3.35 1.78
C SER A 231 13.15 -1.85 1.45
N PHE A 232 12.22 -1.33 0.65
CA PHE A 232 12.14 0.09 0.29
C PHE A 232 11.69 0.96 1.48
N LEU A 233 10.74 0.48 2.30
CA LEU A 233 10.35 1.19 3.53
C LEU A 233 11.50 1.26 4.54
N VAL A 234 12.31 0.21 4.67
CA VAL A 234 13.52 0.22 5.49
C VAL A 234 14.51 1.29 5.00
N ASN A 235 14.67 1.47 3.69
CA ASN A 235 15.50 2.55 3.14
C ASN A 235 14.88 3.93 3.41
N THR A 236 13.58 4.09 3.17
CA THR A 236 12.82 5.32 3.45
C THR A 236 13.02 5.80 4.88
N VAL A 237 12.86 4.93 5.88
CA VAL A 237 13.01 5.34 7.29
C VAL A 237 14.45 5.74 7.64
N LYS A 238 15.45 5.10 7.01
CA LYS A 238 16.86 5.46 7.18
C LYS A 238 17.16 6.83 6.59
N TYR A 239 16.72 7.08 5.35
CA TYR A 239 16.92 8.38 4.69
C TYR A 239 16.19 9.52 5.41
N ALA A 240 14.94 9.29 5.82
CA ALA A 240 14.18 10.26 6.58
C ALA A 240 14.83 10.57 7.95
N GLY A 241 15.29 9.54 8.66
CA GLY A 241 15.97 9.71 9.96
C GLY A 241 17.34 10.39 9.85
N GLU A 242 18.10 10.14 8.77
CA GLU A 242 19.35 10.83 8.47
C GLU A 242 19.11 12.32 8.18
N ARG A 243 18.10 12.61 7.35
CA ARG A 243 17.74 13.98 6.94
C ARG A 243 17.17 14.80 8.08
N HIS A 244 16.33 14.20 8.93
CA HIS A 244 15.63 14.88 10.02
C HIS A 244 16.01 14.31 11.37
N ARG A 245 17.17 14.71 11.90
CA ARG A 245 17.77 14.09 13.10
C ARG A 245 16.90 14.07 14.37
N ARG A 246 15.83 14.88 14.45
CA ARG A 246 14.92 14.90 15.62
C ARG A 246 13.77 13.92 15.54
N ILE A 247 13.40 13.45 14.35
CA ILE A 247 12.21 12.58 14.21
C ILE A 247 12.49 11.16 14.69
N PHE A 248 11.43 10.42 14.97
CA PHE A 248 11.43 8.97 15.06
C PHE A 248 10.59 8.41 13.90
N CYS A 249 11.26 7.90 12.87
CA CYS A 249 10.63 7.28 11.72
C CYS A 249 10.86 5.77 11.79
N ALA A 250 9.79 4.99 11.80
CA ALA A 250 9.83 3.55 12.00
C ALA A 250 9.02 2.81 10.94
N THR A 251 9.43 1.57 10.71
CA THR A 251 8.67 0.56 10.00
C THR A 251 8.93 -0.78 10.68
N THR A 252 8.15 -1.80 10.35
CA THR A 252 8.38 -3.18 10.76
C THR A 252 8.41 -4.05 9.52
N TRP A 253 8.54 -5.37 9.67
CA TRP A 253 8.28 -6.28 8.56
C TRP A 253 6.76 -6.23 8.20
N LEU A 254 6.13 -7.32 7.79
CA LEU A 254 4.72 -7.30 7.41
C LEU A 254 3.77 -6.99 8.61
N HIS A 255 2.49 -6.80 8.31
CA HIS A 255 1.46 -6.36 9.25
C HIS A 255 1.22 -7.28 10.47
N THR A 256 1.65 -8.54 10.46
CA THR A 256 1.47 -9.45 11.60
C THR A 256 2.79 -9.97 12.16
N SER A 257 3.95 -9.53 11.67
CA SER A 257 5.27 -10.15 11.91
C SER A 257 5.95 -9.92 13.26
N GLY A 258 5.37 -9.13 14.16
CA GLY A 258 6.01 -8.79 15.41
C GLY A 258 5.83 -9.85 16.49
N ARG A 259 6.16 -9.46 17.73
CA ARG A 259 6.13 -10.33 18.90
C ARG A 259 4.74 -10.95 19.14
N ILE A 260 3.67 -10.17 19.03
CA ILE A 260 2.33 -10.65 19.37
C ILE A 260 1.79 -11.55 18.25
N GLY A 261 1.90 -11.12 16.99
CA GLY A 261 1.46 -11.92 15.85
C GLY A 261 2.25 -13.23 15.74
N SER A 262 3.56 -13.22 15.97
CA SER A 262 4.40 -14.43 15.98
C SER A 262 4.00 -15.48 17.01
N GLU A 263 3.37 -15.07 18.12
CA GLU A 263 2.85 -15.98 19.14
C GLU A 263 1.42 -16.46 18.82
N VAL A 264 0.61 -15.64 18.13
CA VAL A 264 -0.80 -15.93 17.86
C VAL A 264 -1.00 -16.73 16.57
N ILE A 265 -0.29 -16.41 15.49
CA ILE A 265 -0.41 -17.09 14.18
C ILE A 265 -0.30 -18.62 14.32
N PRO A 266 0.76 -19.18 14.96
CA PRO A 266 0.97 -20.63 15.00
C PRO A 266 -0.12 -21.40 15.78
N LYS A 267 -0.87 -20.72 16.67
CA LYS A 267 -1.92 -21.37 17.48
C LYS A 267 -3.13 -21.78 16.64
N TYR A 268 -3.37 -21.07 15.54
CA TYR A 268 -4.56 -21.26 14.69
C TYR A 268 -4.21 -21.68 13.26
N ARG A 269 -2.93 -21.57 12.86
CA ARG A 269 -2.44 -22.07 11.59
C ARG A 269 -2.72 -23.56 11.45
N THR A 270 -3.19 -23.95 10.26
CA THR A 270 -3.43 -25.36 9.92
C THR A 270 -2.68 -25.83 8.67
N SER A 271 -2.19 -24.90 7.84
CA SER A 271 -1.26 -25.20 6.75
C SER A 271 0.14 -25.50 7.28
N LYS A 272 0.93 -26.23 6.50
CA LYS A 272 2.37 -26.41 6.76
C LYS A 272 3.15 -25.14 6.43
N ILE A 273 4.42 -25.06 6.86
CA ILE A 273 5.37 -24.04 6.40
C ILE A 273 5.28 -23.94 4.87
N GLY A 274 5.18 -22.71 4.37
CA GLY A 274 4.89 -22.40 2.97
C GLY A 274 3.43 -22.16 2.63
N GLY A 275 2.50 -22.43 3.54
CA GLY A 275 1.08 -22.19 3.33
C GLY A 275 0.61 -20.74 3.52
N MET A 276 1.47 -19.82 3.95
CA MET A 276 1.11 -18.42 4.26
C MET A 276 2.00 -17.38 3.57
N GLY A 277 2.65 -17.73 2.46
CA GLY A 277 3.54 -16.80 1.73
C GLY A 277 2.78 -15.68 1.02
N HIS A 278 1.92 -16.04 0.06
CA HIS A 278 1.13 -15.13 -0.77
C HIS A 278 -0.18 -15.80 -1.22
N ALA A 279 -1.29 -15.08 -1.15
CA ALA A 279 -2.66 -15.58 -1.32
C ALA A 279 -2.96 -16.83 -0.47
N GLY A 280 -2.22 -17.01 0.63
CA GLY A 280 -2.22 -18.20 1.46
C GLY A 280 -3.30 -18.20 2.54
N GLU A 281 -3.14 -19.08 3.53
CA GLU A 281 -4.09 -19.24 4.63
C GLU A 281 -4.32 -17.92 5.38
N LEU A 282 -3.28 -17.11 5.58
CA LEU A 282 -3.33 -15.86 6.35
C LEU A 282 -4.18 -14.78 5.66
N GLU A 283 -3.80 -14.39 4.46
CA GLU A 283 -4.48 -13.35 3.68
C GLU A 283 -5.91 -13.73 3.32
N THR A 284 -6.11 -14.99 2.90
CA THR A 284 -7.45 -15.50 2.61
C THR A 284 -8.32 -15.44 3.87
N SER A 285 -7.77 -15.74 5.04
CA SER A 285 -8.49 -15.62 6.31
C SER A 285 -8.88 -14.18 6.64
N TYR A 286 -7.95 -13.23 6.47
CA TYR A 286 -8.26 -11.81 6.64
C TYR A 286 -9.41 -11.38 5.71
N MET A 287 -9.32 -11.74 4.44
CA MET A 287 -10.31 -11.37 3.43
C MET A 287 -11.68 -12.00 3.70
N LEU A 288 -11.74 -13.27 4.12
CA LEU A 288 -12.99 -13.91 4.55
C LEU A 288 -13.65 -13.22 5.75
N HIS A 289 -12.86 -12.55 6.60
CA HIS A 289 -13.38 -11.77 7.71
C HIS A 289 -13.82 -10.35 7.28
N LEU A 290 -13.00 -9.68 6.47
CA LEU A 290 -13.15 -8.26 6.13
C LEU A 290 -14.07 -8.00 4.93
N ARG A 291 -13.92 -8.80 3.87
CA ARG A 291 -14.62 -8.68 2.57
C ARG A 291 -14.92 -10.07 2.00
N PRO A 292 -15.74 -10.89 2.69
CA PRO A 292 -16.10 -12.23 2.20
C PRO A 292 -16.80 -12.19 0.84
N ASP A 293 -17.43 -11.07 0.49
CA ASP A 293 -18.07 -10.83 -0.81
C ASP A 293 -17.09 -10.82 -1.99
N LEU A 294 -15.80 -10.56 -1.74
CA LEU A 294 -14.75 -10.58 -2.76
C LEU A 294 -14.00 -11.92 -2.85
N CYS A 295 -14.29 -12.88 -1.97
CA CYS A 295 -13.58 -14.15 -1.89
C CYS A 295 -14.27 -15.24 -2.72
N GLN A 296 -13.63 -15.70 -3.80
CA GLN A 296 -14.12 -16.76 -4.68
C GLN A 296 -13.53 -18.11 -4.25
N MET A 297 -13.91 -18.58 -3.05
CA MET A 297 -13.30 -19.75 -2.40
C MET A 297 -13.41 -21.05 -3.21
N GLU A 298 -14.39 -21.18 -4.09
CA GLU A 298 -14.52 -22.30 -5.02
C GLU A 298 -13.41 -22.36 -6.08
N ARG A 299 -12.65 -21.27 -6.25
CA ARG A 299 -11.53 -21.13 -7.19
C ARG A 299 -10.16 -21.25 -6.52
N VAL A 300 -10.12 -21.47 -5.20
CA VAL A 300 -8.86 -21.57 -4.46
C VAL A 300 -8.02 -22.74 -4.96
N VAL A 301 -6.72 -22.49 -5.14
CA VAL A 301 -5.74 -23.52 -5.51
C VAL A 301 -4.55 -23.34 -4.58
N ASP A 302 -4.21 -24.40 -3.84
CA ASP A 302 -3.05 -24.37 -2.96
C ASP A 302 -1.78 -24.72 -3.75
N GLU A 303 -0.83 -23.78 -3.78
CA GLU A 303 0.50 -23.97 -4.38
C GLU A 303 1.55 -23.78 -3.29
N THR A 304 2.07 -24.90 -2.78
CA THR A 304 3.01 -24.95 -1.63
C THR A 304 4.28 -25.77 -1.92
N ASP A 305 4.43 -26.28 -3.14
CA ASP A 305 5.58 -27.08 -3.59
C ASP A 305 6.56 -26.25 -4.44
N PHE A 306 6.79 -25.00 -4.02
CA PHE A 306 7.75 -24.10 -4.65
C PHE A 306 9.20 -24.47 -4.29
N ILE A 307 10.15 -24.04 -5.12
CA ILE A 307 11.56 -24.39 -4.94
C ILE A 307 12.07 -23.74 -3.64
N SER A 308 12.43 -24.58 -2.66
CA SER A 308 12.86 -24.12 -1.34
C SER A 308 14.10 -24.87 -0.83
N THR A 309 14.83 -24.22 0.07
CA THR A 309 15.96 -24.75 0.82
C THR A 309 15.84 -24.33 2.28
N PRO A 310 16.63 -24.90 3.22
CA PRO A 310 16.57 -24.49 4.63
C PRO A 310 16.73 -22.99 4.88
N ASP A 311 17.49 -22.29 4.03
CA ASP A 311 17.78 -20.85 4.13
C ASP A 311 17.03 -20.00 3.09
N TYR A 312 16.13 -20.59 2.30
CA TYR A 312 15.31 -19.87 1.32
C TYR A 312 13.95 -20.54 1.17
N TYR A 313 12.91 -19.92 1.71
CA TYR A 313 11.51 -20.34 1.52
C TYR A 313 10.57 -19.15 1.75
N MET A 314 9.41 -19.17 1.10
CA MET A 314 8.36 -18.18 1.32
C MET A 314 7.37 -18.69 2.38
N ASP A 315 7.03 -17.86 3.35
CA ASP A 315 5.97 -18.10 4.34
C ASP A 315 5.57 -16.74 4.93
N TRP A 316 4.64 -16.71 5.90
CA TRP A 316 4.16 -15.46 6.52
C TRP A 316 5.29 -14.51 6.99
N ILE A 317 6.33 -15.06 7.60
CA ILE A 317 7.62 -14.38 7.70
C ILE A 317 8.52 -15.08 6.69
N GLU A 318 8.97 -14.33 5.68
CA GLU A 318 9.98 -14.80 4.74
C GLU A 318 11.15 -15.39 5.51
N GLY A 319 11.48 -16.63 5.17
CA GLY A 319 12.32 -17.45 6.01
C GLY A 319 13.68 -17.73 5.40
N GLY A 320 14.66 -17.88 6.30
CA GLY A 320 16.03 -18.22 5.96
C GLY A 320 16.96 -17.02 5.85
N ALA A 321 18.25 -17.30 5.69
CA ALA A 321 19.30 -16.28 5.64
C ALA A 321 19.55 -15.72 4.23
N LEU A 322 18.98 -16.35 3.18
CA LEU A 322 19.18 -15.98 1.79
C LEU A 322 17.97 -15.20 1.27
N VAL A 323 18.24 -14.08 0.61
CA VAL A 323 17.23 -13.27 -0.07
C VAL A 323 17.41 -13.43 -1.57
N ALA A 324 16.35 -13.82 -2.27
CA ALA A 324 16.31 -13.92 -3.72
C ALA A 324 14.97 -13.44 -4.26
N ASN A 325 14.91 -13.15 -5.56
CA ASN A 325 13.69 -12.72 -6.24
C ASN A 325 13.65 -13.38 -7.64
N PRO A 326 13.34 -14.68 -7.71
CA PRO A 326 13.13 -15.36 -8.98
C PRO A 326 11.84 -14.86 -9.67
N PRO A 327 11.69 -15.07 -10.98
CA PRO A 327 10.39 -14.95 -11.64
C PRO A 327 9.34 -15.80 -10.93
N TRP A 328 8.15 -15.25 -10.68
CA TRP A 328 7.12 -15.98 -9.92
C TRP A 328 6.51 -17.12 -10.73
N ASP A 329 6.51 -16.99 -12.06
CA ASP A 329 6.07 -18.03 -12.99
C ASP A 329 6.98 -19.26 -13.03
N ASP A 330 8.16 -19.24 -12.37
CA ASP A 330 8.98 -20.43 -12.14
C ASP A 330 8.41 -21.35 -11.03
N ASP A 331 7.68 -20.80 -10.05
CA ASP A 331 7.22 -21.54 -8.86
C ASP A 331 5.69 -21.70 -8.78
N THR A 332 4.92 -20.81 -9.40
CA THR A 332 3.45 -20.77 -9.29
C THR A 332 2.78 -20.60 -10.65
N LYS A 333 1.68 -21.32 -10.88
CA LYS A 333 0.83 -21.17 -12.08
C LYS A 333 -0.35 -20.25 -11.84
N THR A 334 -0.76 -20.13 -10.58
CA THR A 334 -1.94 -19.35 -10.18
C THR A 334 -1.58 -17.98 -9.65
N GLY A 335 -0.30 -17.74 -9.35
CA GLY A 335 0.19 -16.59 -8.60
C GLY A 335 0.15 -16.77 -7.08
N ALA A 336 -0.47 -17.83 -6.55
CA ALA A 336 -0.42 -18.13 -5.13
C ALA A 336 0.91 -18.77 -4.71
N TYR A 337 1.47 -18.32 -3.59
CA TYR A 337 2.52 -19.00 -2.83
C TYR A 337 1.96 -19.36 -1.45
N GLY A 338 0.99 -20.28 -1.42
CA GLY A 338 0.28 -20.54 -0.17
C GLY A 338 -0.86 -21.52 -0.29
N ALA A 339 -1.50 -21.76 0.86
CA ALA A 339 -2.59 -22.70 1.03
C ALA A 339 -3.87 -21.98 1.48
N GLY A 340 -4.49 -21.22 0.58
CA GLY A 340 -5.71 -20.47 0.86
C GLY A 340 -6.90 -21.35 1.28
N SER A 341 -6.93 -22.64 0.90
CA SER A 341 -8.03 -23.55 1.23
C SER A 341 -8.21 -23.79 2.74
N HIS A 342 -7.16 -23.53 3.53
CA HIS A 342 -7.17 -23.66 4.98
C HIS A 342 -7.81 -22.48 5.70
N ALA A 343 -8.12 -21.40 5.00
CA ALA A 343 -8.58 -20.16 5.58
C ALA A 343 -10.00 -20.25 6.16
N THR A 344 -10.22 -19.51 7.24
CA THR A 344 -11.55 -19.26 7.80
C THR A 344 -11.68 -17.81 8.25
N ALA A 345 -12.91 -17.27 8.25
CA ALA A 345 -13.19 -15.94 8.76
C ALA A 345 -12.83 -15.78 10.25
N GLU A 346 -12.99 -16.83 11.06
CA GLU A 346 -12.62 -16.77 12.48
C GLU A 346 -11.12 -16.62 12.70
N LYS A 347 -10.29 -17.32 11.91
CA LYS A 347 -8.84 -17.11 11.91
C LYS A 347 -8.51 -15.66 11.51
N GLY A 348 -9.19 -15.13 10.49
CA GLY A 348 -9.04 -13.73 10.06
C GLY A 348 -9.30 -12.73 11.18
N ARG A 349 -10.41 -12.90 11.91
CA ARG A 349 -10.76 -12.08 13.07
C ARG A 349 -9.69 -12.15 14.16
N LEU A 350 -9.28 -13.36 14.55
CA LEU A 350 -8.27 -13.59 15.60
C LEU A 350 -6.91 -12.98 15.24
N TRP A 351 -6.48 -13.12 14.00
CA TRP A 351 -5.21 -12.58 13.52
C TRP A 351 -5.28 -11.07 13.28
N LEU A 352 -6.45 -10.51 12.98
CA LEU A 352 -6.67 -9.07 12.90
C LEU A 352 -6.57 -8.41 14.28
N ASP A 353 -7.23 -8.99 15.28
CA ASP A 353 -7.14 -8.53 16.66
C ASP A 353 -5.67 -8.52 17.13
N ALA A 354 -4.92 -9.58 16.82
CA ALA A 354 -3.51 -9.68 17.17
C ALA A 354 -2.64 -8.63 16.45
N ALA A 355 -2.88 -8.39 15.16
CA ALA A 355 -2.14 -7.39 14.39
C ALA A 355 -2.43 -5.96 14.88
N ILE A 356 -3.68 -5.64 15.21
CA ILE A 356 -4.08 -4.35 15.79
C ILE A 356 -3.41 -4.14 17.16
N GLU A 357 -3.43 -5.16 18.02
CA GLU A 357 -2.77 -5.12 19.32
C GLU A 357 -1.27 -4.87 19.18
N GLU A 358 -0.63 -5.58 18.25
CA GLU A 358 0.79 -5.42 17.97
C GLU A 358 1.14 -4.01 17.50
N LYS A 359 0.34 -3.44 16.58
CA LYS A 359 0.63 -2.11 16.07
C LYS A 359 0.34 -1.03 17.12
N ALA A 360 -0.61 -1.26 18.03
CA ALA A 360 -0.82 -0.42 19.19
C ALA A 360 0.38 -0.48 20.17
N ASP A 361 0.93 -1.67 20.43
CA ASP A 361 2.16 -1.84 21.22
C ASP A 361 3.34 -1.10 20.57
N HIS A 362 3.51 -1.20 19.25
CA HIS A 362 4.55 -0.46 18.52
C HIS A 362 4.37 1.06 18.62
N VAL A 363 3.14 1.58 18.60
CA VAL A 363 2.87 3.02 18.80
C VAL A 363 3.38 3.49 20.16
N GLU A 364 3.12 2.73 21.23
CA GLU A 364 3.63 3.07 22.56
C GLU A 364 5.16 2.98 22.64
N GLN A 365 5.76 1.96 22.02
CA GLN A 365 7.22 1.85 21.94
C GLN A 365 7.86 3.00 21.14
N ILE A 366 7.22 3.47 20.07
CA ILE A 366 7.67 4.65 19.31
C ILE A 366 7.68 5.89 20.21
N HIS A 367 6.62 6.11 20.99
CA HIS A 367 6.57 7.20 21.97
C HIS A 367 7.68 7.07 23.00
N GLU A 368 7.85 5.90 23.61
CA GLU A 368 8.89 5.65 24.61
C GLU A 368 10.29 5.92 24.03
N GLN A 369 10.57 5.39 22.84
CA GLN A 369 11.87 5.54 22.19
C GLN A 369 12.17 7.00 21.82
N HIS A 370 11.15 7.75 21.39
CA HIS A 370 11.27 9.18 21.11
C HIS A 370 11.54 9.96 22.39
N GLU A 371 10.72 9.80 23.43
CA GLU A 371 10.83 10.51 24.72
C GLU A 371 12.17 10.24 25.41
N ARG A 372 12.63 8.98 25.42
CA ARG A 372 13.93 8.61 26.00
C ARG A 372 15.10 9.25 25.23
N ARG A 373 14.99 9.44 23.91
CA ARG A 373 16.02 10.12 23.10
C ARG A 373 16.03 11.63 23.34
N GLU A 374 14.86 12.26 23.41
CA GLU A 374 14.75 13.69 23.74
C GLU A 374 15.35 13.98 25.11
N LYS A 375 14.99 13.20 26.14
CA LYS A 375 15.58 13.33 27.47
C LYS A 375 17.11 13.22 27.46
N ARG A 376 17.68 12.23 26.74
CA ARG A 376 19.15 12.11 26.62
C ARG A 376 19.79 13.33 25.94
N ARG A 377 19.13 13.91 24.94
CA ARG A 377 19.60 15.13 24.26
C ARG A 377 19.60 16.33 25.20
N GLU A 378 18.54 16.49 26.00
CA GLU A 378 18.40 17.55 27.01
C GLU A 378 19.45 17.42 28.13
N GLU A 379 19.80 16.19 28.51
CA GLU A 379 20.89 15.88 29.45
C GLU A 379 22.30 16.09 28.86
N GLY A 380 22.40 16.53 27.60
CA GLY A 380 23.68 16.84 26.93
C GLY A 380 24.47 15.61 26.45
N PHE A 381 23.82 14.44 26.38
CA PHE A 381 24.44 13.20 25.89
C PHE A 381 24.72 13.26 24.38
N GLY A 382 25.89 12.79 23.97
CA GLY A 382 26.32 12.75 22.56
C GLY A 382 26.73 14.11 22.00
N LEU A 383 26.60 14.26 20.68
CA LEU A 383 27.04 15.42 19.90
C LEU A 383 25.94 16.46 19.65
N TRP A 384 24.74 16.27 20.22
CA TRP A 384 23.61 17.17 20.03
C TRP A 384 23.92 18.57 20.59
N GLY A 385 23.67 19.62 19.79
CA GLY A 385 24.02 21.00 20.13
C GLY A 385 25.51 21.33 20.16
N LYS A 386 26.39 20.36 19.83
CA LYS A 386 27.87 20.50 19.88
C LYS A 386 28.53 20.53 18.50
N VAL A 387 27.81 20.21 17.44
CA VAL A 387 28.29 20.29 16.06
C VAL A 387 27.62 21.49 15.41
N LYS A 388 28.43 22.43 14.91
CA LYS A 388 28.00 23.63 14.19
C LYS A 388 27.51 23.30 12.79
#